data_AF-A0A1H8V5C5-F1
#
_entry.id   AF-A0A1H8V5C5-F1
#
_cell.length_a   1.000
_cell.length_b   1.000
_cell.length_c   1.000
_cell.angle_alpha   90.00
_cell.angle_beta   90.00
_cell.angle_gamma   90.00
#
_symmetry.space_group_name_H-M   'P 1'
#
loop_
_entity.id
_entity.type
_entity.pdbx_description
1 polymer ?
#
loop_
_entity_poly.entity_id
_entity_poly.type
_entity_poly.pdbx_seq_one_letter_code
_entity_poly.pdbx_strand_id
1 'polypeptide(L)'
;MADDLRPQLATLISRHRSLVVLLGRNPCEALRRDHTRTDIGELSTEERRLRIDIIAWSPRNEPEAREKLIYLASFVAATGASFDAECLDTILKSVERFF
;
A
#
# COMPACT_ATOMS: atom_id res chain seq x y z
N MET A 1 19.30 21.84 1.50
CA MET A 1 17.89 22.15 1.87
C MET A 1 17.05 22.04 0.61
N ALA A 2 16.39 20.88 0.40
CA ALA A 2 15.30 20.59 -0.57
C ALA A 2 15.31 19.15 -1.14
N ASP A 3 15.50 18.10 -0.33
CA ASP A 3 15.25 16.70 -0.78
C ASP A 3 14.14 15.96 0.01
N ASP A 4 13.51 16.64 0.97
CA ASP A 4 12.50 16.07 1.90
C ASP A 4 11.04 16.20 1.43
N LEU A 5 10.80 16.63 0.18
CA LEU A 5 9.44 16.74 -0.36
C LEU A 5 8.94 15.45 -1.02
N ARG A 6 9.79 14.43 -1.15
CA ARG A 6 9.36 13.10 -1.63
C ARG A 6 8.88 12.29 -0.42
N PRO A 7 7.63 11.81 -0.40
CA PRO A 7 7.12 11.04 0.74
C PRO A 7 8.00 9.81 0.94
N GLN A 8 8.65 9.67 2.09
CA GLN A 8 9.49 8.50 2.37
C GLN A 8 8.64 7.22 2.28
N LEU A 9 9.19 6.13 1.75
CA LEU A 9 8.48 4.85 1.61
C LEU A 9 7.80 4.42 2.92
N ALA A 10 8.50 4.57 4.04
CA ALA A 10 7.98 4.29 5.38
C ALA A 10 6.68 5.06 5.70
N THR A 11 6.57 6.32 5.28
CA THR A 11 5.36 7.14 5.46
C THR A 11 4.20 6.61 4.61
N LEU A 12 4.46 6.23 3.36
CA LEU A 12 3.45 5.62 2.48
C LEU A 12 2.95 4.29 3.05
N ILE A 13 3.89 3.43 3.48
CA ILE A 13 3.60 2.14 4.13
C ILE A 13 2.77 2.35 5.41
N SER A 14 3.16 3.29 6.26
CA SER A 14 2.46 3.57 7.52
C SER A 14 1.03 4.03 7.27
N ARG A 15 0.83 4.93 6.29
CA ARG A 15 -0.51 5.41 5.93
C ARG A 15 -1.37 4.29 5.36
N HIS A 16 -0.81 3.48 4.46
CA HIS A 16 -1.52 2.36 3.86
C HIS A 16 -1.94 1.32 4.91
N ARG A 17 -1.04 0.95 5.84
CA ARG A 17 -1.37 0.03 6.95
C ARG A 17 -2.56 0.53 7.76
N SER A 18 -2.59 1.82 8.10
CA SER A 18 -3.73 2.41 8.83
C SER A 18 -5.04 2.28 8.05
N LEU A 19 -5.03 2.53 6.74
CA LEU A 19 -6.21 2.36 5.89
C LEU A 19 -6.66 0.90 5.80
N VAL A 20 -5.74 -0.05 5.63
CA VAL A 20 -6.07 -1.48 5.57
C VAL A 20 -6.70 -1.95 6.87
N VAL A 21 -6.21 -1.49 8.02
CA VAL A 21 -6.82 -1.80 9.33
C VAL A 21 -8.24 -1.21 9.42
N LEU A 22 -8.44 0.04 8.99
CA LEU A 22 -9.76 0.68 9.00
C LEU A 22 -10.76 -0.02 8.07
N LEU A 23 -10.32 -0.45 6.89
CA LEU A 23 -11.15 -1.19 5.93
C LEU A 23 -11.42 -2.63 6.38
N GLY A 24 -10.42 -3.32 6.93
CA GLY A 24 -10.53 -4.70 7.41
C GLY A 24 -11.37 -4.87 8.68
N ARG A 25 -11.54 -3.79 9.47
CA ARG A 25 -12.38 -3.80 10.68
C ARG A 25 -13.89 -3.65 10.39
N ASN A 26 -14.26 -3.37 9.14
CA ASN A 26 -15.63 -3.03 8.72
C ASN A 26 -16.52 -4.12 8.08
N PRO A 27 -16.24 -5.45 8.11
CA PRO A 27 -17.22 -6.41 7.57
C PRO A 27 -18.43 -6.64 8.50
N CYS A 28 -18.37 -6.23 9.78
CA CYS A 28 -19.40 -6.55 10.77
C CYS A 28 -20.33 -5.39 11.17
N GLU A 29 -20.05 -4.14 10.76
CA GLU A 29 -20.86 -2.96 11.12
C GLU A 29 -21.61 -2.32 9.95
N ALA A 30 -21.53 -2.89 8.74
CA ALA A 30 -22.14 -2.35 7.53
C ALA A 30 -23.70 -2.44 7.48
N LEU A 31 -24.37 -2.64 8.60
CA LEU A 31 -25.84 -2.62 8.69
C LEU A 31 -26.41 -1.26 9.15
N ARG A 32 -25.57 -0.26 9.47
CA ARG A 32 -26.06 1.01 10.03
C ARG A 32 -25.41 2.24 9.39
N ARG A 33 -26.24 2.91 8.58
CA ARG A 33 -26.24 4.35 8.19
C ARG A 33 -25.72 4.65 6.78
N ASP A 34 -26.62 5.21 5.99
CA ASP A 34 -26.43 5.76 4.63
C ASP A 34 -25.29 6.81 4.50
N HIS A 35 -24.72 7.30 5.59
CA HIS A 35 -23.58 8.23 5.55
C HIS A 35 -22.23 7.52 5.44
N THR A 36 -22.11 6.28 5.94
CA THR A 36 -20.84 5.53 5.99
C THR A 36 -20.47 4.91 4.64
N ARG A 37 -21.44 4.80 3.72
CA ARG A 37 -21.23 4.20 2.39
C ARG A 37 -20.31 5.05 1.50
N THR A 38 -20.37 6.37 1.61
CA THR A 38 -19.52 7.30 0.86
C THR A 38 -18.09 7.27 1.42
N ASP A 39 -17.93 7.31 2.74
CA ASP A 39 -16.63 7.25 3.42
C ASP A 39 -15.87 5.95 3.10
N ILE A 40 -16.54 4.80 3.08
CA ILE A 40 -15.89 3.52 2.74
C ILE A 40 -15.42 3.51 1.27
N GLY A 41 -16.17 4.13 0.36
CA GLY A 41 -15.79 4.26 -1.05
C GLY A 41 -14.55 5.14 -1.25
N GLU A 42 -14.46 6.25 -0.51
CA GLU A 42 -13.31 7.14 -0.52
C GLU A 42 -12.06 6.47 0.10
N LEU A 43 -12.21 5.81 1.25
CA LEU A 43 -11.14 5.05 1.90
C LEU A 43 -10.62 3.91 1.01
N SER A 44 -11.50 3.22 0.29
CA SER A 44 -11.12 2.18 -0.67
C SER A 44 -10.39 2.75 -1.89
N THR A 45 -10.78 3.93 -2.34
CA THR A 45 -10.11 4.64 -3.44
C THR A 45 -8.72 5.13 -3.02
N GLU A 46 -8.60 5.66 -1.80
CA GLU A 46 -7.34 6.09 -1.21
C GLU A 46 -6.38 4.90 -1.00
N GLU A 47 -6.88 3.78 -0.48
CA GLU A 47 -6.09 2.56 -0.30
C GLU A 47 -5.53 2.09 -1.64
N ARG A 48 -6.36 2.04 -2.70
CA ARG A 48 -5.91 1.64 -4.03
C ARG A 48 -4.85 2.60 -4.58
N ARG A 49 -5.02 3.91 -4.40
CA ARG A 49 -4.03 4.91 -4.82
C ARG A 49 -2.70 4.70 -4.10
N LEU A 50 -2.71 4.59 -2.77
CA LEU A 50 -1.48 4.35 -2.00
C LEU A 50 -0.82 3.02 -2.36
N ARG A 51 -1.61 1.99 -2.67
CA ARG A 51 -1.07 0.72 -3.13
C ARG A 51 -0.32 0.89 -4.47
N ILE A 52 -0.91 1.60 -5.43
CA ILE A 52 -0.28 1.91 -6.71
C ILE A 52 1.00 2.73 -6.50
N ASP A 53 0.97 3.73 -5.61
CA ASP A 53 2.14 4.55 -5.30
C ASP A 53 3.28 3.72 -4.70
N ILE A 54 2.97 2.78 -3.79
CA ILE A 54 3.98 1.88 -3.21
C ILE A 54 4.52 0.91 -4.25
N ILE A 55 3.67 0.38 -5.14
CA ILE A 55 4.09 -0.51 -6.25
C ILE A 55 5.02 0.23 -7.21
N ALA A 56 4.67 1.46 -7.61
CA ALA A 56 5.48 2.29 -8.49
C ALA A 56 6.71 2.90 -7.80
N TRP A 57 6.79 2.85 -6.48
CA TRP A 57 7.90 3.42 -5.72
C TRP A 57 9.23 2.78 -6.12
N SER A 58 10.19 3.58 -6.58
CA SER A 58 11.54 3.12 -6.90
C SER A 58 12.44 3.28 -5.67
N PRO A 59 12.85 2.18 -5.00
CA PRO A 59 13.70 2.25 -3.82
C PRO A 59 15.07 2.85 -4.19
N ARG A 60 15.67 3.67 -3.35
CA ARG A 60 16.96 4.33 -3.58
C ARG A 60 18.15 3.48 -3.14
N ASN A 61 17.93 2.54 -2.23
CA ASN A 61 18.95 1.67 -1.67
C ASN A 61 18.38 0.26 -1.35
N GLU A 62 19.28 -0.69 -1.07
CA GLU A 62 18.91 -2.06 -0.74
C GLU A 62 17.99 -2.16 0.50
N PRO A 63 18.23 -1.42 1.62
CA PRO A 63 17.31 -1.44 2.76
C PRO A 63 15.87 -1.04 2.41
N GLU A 64 15.69 -0.02 1.58
CA GLU A 64 14.38 0.46 1.14
C GLU A 64 13.71 -0.55 0.20
N ALA A 65 14.49 -1.21 -0.67
CA ALA A 65 13.98 -2.29 -1.53
C ALA A 65 13.49 -3.48 -0.71
N ARG A 66 14.26 -3.85 0.32
CA ARG A 66 13.90 -4.90 1.26
C ARG A 66 12.66 -4.53 2.08
N GLU A 67 12.56 -3.29 2.56
CA GLU A 67 11.39 -2.79 3.29
C GLU A 67 10.13 -2.87 2.42
N LYS A 68 10.22 -2.41 1.16
CA LYS A 68 9.13 -2.53 0.18
C LYS A 68 8.66 -3.98 0.02
N LEU A 69 9.57 -4.92 -0.20
CA LEU A 69 9.24 -6.33 -0.39
C LEU A 69 8.63 -6.96 0.86
N ILE A 70 9.20 -6.72 2.04
CA ILE A 70 8.67 -7.24 3.32
C ILE A 70 7.25 -6.75 3.53
N TYR A 71 7.00 -5.46 3.26
CA TYR A 71 5.69 -4.87 3.41
C TYR A 71 4.67 -5.48 2.42
N LEU A 72 5.01 -5.59 1.13
CA LEU A 72 4.13 -6.16 0.12
C LEU A 72 3.81 -7.63 0.40
N ALA A 73 4.80 -8.42 0.82
CA ALA A 73 4.59 -9.81 1.23
C ALA A 73 3.67 -9.91 2.47
N SER A 74 3.90 -9.05 3.46
CA SER A 74 3.07 -8.98 4.66
C SER A 74 1.63 -8.57 4.34
N PHE A 75 1.44 -7.66 3.38
CA PHE A 75 0.13 -7.24 2.92
C PHE A 75 -0.65 -8.39 2.27
N VAL A 76 -0.01 -9.15 1.37
CA VAL A 76 -0.61 -10.36 0.76
C VAL A 76 -1.00 -11.37 1.83
N ALA A 77 -0.09 -11.65 2.79
CA ALA A 77 -0.35 -12.59 3.87
C ALA A 77 -1.51 -12.15 4.79
N ALA A 78 -1.62 -10.85 5.09
CA ALA A 78 -2.63 -10.32 6.00
C ALA A 78 -4.02 -10.18 5.35
N THR A 79 -4.08 -9.91 4.05
CA THR A 79 -5.35 -9.61 3.35
C THR A 79 -5.83 -10.73 2.43
N GLY A 80 -4.95 -11.67 2.08
CA GLY A 80 -5.21 -12.67 1.03
C GLY A 80 -5.28 -12.06 -0.38
N ALA A 81 -5.02 -10.76 -0.55
CA ALA A 81 -5.06 -10.10 -1.84
C ALA A 81 -3.83 -10.49 -2.67
N SER A 82 -4.03 -10.79 -3.94
CA SER A 82 -2.95 -11.01 -4.91
C SER A 82 -2.65 -9.75 -5.71
N PHE A 83 -1.42 -9.64 -6.19
CA PHE A 83 -1.05 -8.69 -7.24
C PHE A 83 -1.24 -9.36 -8.61
N ASP A 84 -1.64 -8.59 -9.60
CA ASP A 84 -1.66 -9.05 -10.99
C ASP A 84 -0.24 -9.09 -11.57
N ALA A 85 -0.10 -9.72 -12.73
CA ALA A 85 1.20 -9.93 -13.37
C ALA A 85 1.94 -8.61 -13.66
N GLU A 86 1.21 -7.56 -14.05
CA GLU A 86 1.78 -6.24 -14.33
C GLU A 86 2.33 -5.55 -13.08
N CYS A 87 1.60 -5.61 -11.95
CA CYS A 87 2.11 -5.08 -10.69
C CYS A 87 3.32 -5.89 -10.20
N LEU A 88 3.31 -7.21 -10.33
CA LEU A 88 4.45 -8.06 -9.96
C LEU A 88 5.69 -7.72 -10.78
N ASP A 89 5.56 -7.59 -12.10
CA ASP A 89 6.65 -7.18 -12.99
C ASP A 89 7.21 -5.80 -12.61
N THR A 90 6.34 -4.84 -12.29
CA THR A 90 6.73 -3.51 -11.80
C THR A 90 7.50 -3.57 -10.49
N ILE A 91 7.02 -4.38 -9.52
CA ILE A 91 7.71 -4.57 -8.24
C ILE A 91 9.10 -5.16 -8.48
N LEU A 92 9.19 -6.24 -9.26
CA LEU A 92 10.45 -6.94 -9.54
C LEU A 92 11.46 -6.01 -10.21
N LYS A 93 11.07 -5.32 -11.29
CA LYS A 93 11.95 -4.35 -11.98
C LYS A 93 12.42 -3.21 -11.07
N SER A 94 11.58 -2.80 -10.12
CA SER A 94 11.95 -1.71 -9.19
C SER A 94 13.01 -2.13 -8.16
N VAL A 95 13.09 -3.42 -7.81
CA VAL A 95 14.00 -3.95 -6.79
C VAL A 95 15.19 -4.73 -7.36
N GLU A 96 15.10 -5.20 -8.61
CA GLU A 96 16.08 -6.08 -9.28
C GLU A 96 17.50 -5.54 -9.18
N ARG A 97 17.71 -4.22 -9.32
CA ARG A 97 19.06 -3.63 -9.23
C ARG A 97 19.76 -3.77 -7.86
N PHE A 98 19.05 -4.24 -6.83
CA PHE A 98 19.55 -4.38 -5.47
C PHE A 98 19.74 -5.85 -5.03
N PHE A 99 19.40 -6.82 -5.89
CA PHE A 99 19.48 -8.26 -5.60
C PHE A 99 20.11 -9.02 -6.77
#